data_AF-A0A946BDP3-F1
#
_entry.id   AF-A0A946BDP3-F1
#
_cell.length_a   1.000
_cell.length_b   1.000
_cell.length_c   1.000
_cell.angle_alpha   90.00
_cell.angle_beta   90.00
_cell.angle_gamma   90.00
#
_symmetry.space_group_name_H-M   'P 1'
#
loop_
_entity.id
_entity.type
_entity.pdbx_description
1 polymer ?
#
loop_
_entity_poly.entity_id
_entity_poly.type
_entity_poly.pdbx_seq_one_letter_code
_entity_poly.pdbx_strand_id
1 'polypeptide(L)'
;MKYKIFTYSVPPPEEPEDLNGFLSSSRVVSVQSHIVVKKEIPYLIFIVEYLDSKKGKHPAAPKIDYREKLSEEDFIIFSQLRDLRKSLAEKDGVPVYAVFTNAQLAQMVEMRINNRQGLFSIQGVGESKVGKYGDTFIDLCREMFSGLADTHKEETIR
;
A
#
# COMPACT_ATOMS: atom_id res chain seq x y z
N MET A 1 -15.05 7.25 -27.45
CA MET A 1 -14.67 6.29 -26.38
C MET A 1 -14.00 5.11 -27.05
N LYS A 2 -12.94 4.57 -26.47
CA LYS A 2 -12.20 3.41 -27.01
C LYS A 2 -12.29 2.26 -26.00
N TYR A 3 -12.19 1.03 -26.52
CA TYR A 3 -12.16 -0.17 -25.71
C TYR A 3 -10.84 -0.88 -25.94
N LYS A 4 -10.22 -1.38 -24.87
CA LYS A 4 -9.09 -2.30 -24.93
C LYS A 4 -9.42 -3.54 -24.12
N ILE A 5 -9.20 -4.70 -24.73
CA ILE A 5 -9.47 -6.00 -24.12
C ILE A 5 -8.13 -6.61 -23.74
N PHE A 6 -8.02 -7.06 -22.50
CA PHE A 6 -6.86 -7.80 -21.98
C PHE A 6 -7.29 -9.23 -21.70
N THR A 7 -6.51 -10.19 -22.14
CA THR A 7 -6.86 -11.62 -22.00
C THR A 7 -5.75 -12.38 -21.29
N TYR A 8 -6.10 -13.07 -20.21
CA TYR A 8 -5.19 -13.89 -19.43
C TYR A 8 -5.71 -15.33 -19.39
N SER A 9 -4.91 -16.29 -19.84
CA SER A 9 -5.21 -17.70 -19.59
C SER A 9 -5.00 -18.03 -18.11
N VAL A 10 -5.62 -19.12 -17.67
CA VAL A 10 -5.31 -19.76 -16.39
C VAL A 10 -4.79 -21.17 -16.71
N PRO A 11 -3.50 -21.47 -16.52
CA PRO A 11 -2.45 -20.62 -15.92
C PRO A 11 -2.05 -19.42 -16.80
N PRO A 12 -1.50 -18.34 -16.21
CA PRO A 12 -1.08 -17.14 -16.94
C PRO A 12 -0.03 -17.44 -18.01
N PRO A 13 -0.03 -16.69 -19.13
CA PRO A 13 1.03 -16.79 -20.13
C PRO A 13 2.36 -16.27 -19.57
N GLU A 14 3.49 -16.69 -20.15
CA GLU A 14 4.84 -16.25 -19.74
C GLU A 14 4.99 -14.72 -19.81
N GLU A 15 4.35 -14.09 -20.79
CA GLU A 15 4.31 -12.63 -20.96
C GLU A 15 2.85 -12.14 -20.92
N PRO A 16 2.30 -11.85 -19.73
CA PRO A 16 0.97 -11.30 -19.60
C PRO A 16 0.94 -9.85 -20.13
N GLU A 17 -0.15 -9.48 -20.81
CA GLU A 17 -0.36 -8.09 -21.20
C GLU A 17 -0.31 -7.16 -19.97
N ASP A 18 0.34 -6.00 -20.09
CA ASP A 18 0.48 -5.03 -19.00
C ASP A 18 -0.80 -4.20 -18.79
N LEU A 19 -1.83 -4.84 -18.22
CA LEU A 19 -3.08 -4.17 -17.84
C LEU A 19 -2.80 -3.05 -16.82
N ASN A 20 -1.95 -3.28 -15.84
CA ASN A 20 -1.70 -2.30 -14.78
C ASN A 20 -1.03 -1.02 -15.34
N GLY A 21 -0.04 -1.16 -16.22
CA GLY A 21 0.55 -0.04 -16.95
C GLY A 21 -0.45 0.69 -17.84
N PHE A 22 -1.35 -0.04 -18.50
CA PHE A 22 -2.41 0.58 -19.29
C PHE A 22 -3.44 1.36 -18.44
N LEU A 23 -3.93 0.77 -17.34
CA LEU A 23 -4.87 1.40 -16.42
C LEU A 23 -4.26 2.64 -15.73
N SER A 24 -2.95 2.62 -15.48
CA SER A 24 -2.24 3.74 -14.86
C SER A 24 -1.99 4.91 -15.82
N SER A 25 -1.82 4.64 -17.13
CA SER A 25 -1.55 5.65 -18.16
C SER A 25 -2.80 6.17 -18.87
N SER A 26 -3.89 5.40 -18.89
CA SER A 26 -5.12 5.72 -19.61
C SER A 26 -6.17 6.36 -18.70
N ARG A 27 -6.97 7.27 -19.26
CA ARG A 27 -8.17 7.77 -18.58
C ARG A 27 -9.30 6.75 -18.73
N VAL A 28 -9.32 5.81 -17.80
CA VAL A 28 -10.29 4.71 -17.73
C VAL A 28 -11.66 5.25 -17.32
N VAL A 29 -12.68 4.88 -18.09
CA VAL A 29 -14.10 5.15 -17.82
C VAL A 29 -14.69 4.01 -17.01
N SER A 30 -14.38 2.76 -17.41
CA SER A 30 -14.91 1.56 -16.78
C SER A 30 -13.97 0.37 -17.02
N VAL A 31 -13.97 -0.58 -16.08
CA VAL A 31 -13.31 -1.89 -16.23
C VAL A 31 -14.31 -2.97 -15.87
N GLN A 32 -14.50 -3.94 -16.76
CA GLN A 32 -15.35 -5.09 -16.51
C GLN A 32 -14.53 -6.37 -16.67
N SER A 33 -14.71 -7.33 -15.75
CA SER A 33 -14.04 -8.64 -15.81
C SER A 33 -15.03 -9.76 -16.14
N HIS A 34 -14.67 -10.63 -17.08
CA HIS A 34 -15.43 -11.82 -17.43
C HIS A 34 -14.52 -13.04 -17.45
N ILE A 35 -15.04 -14.20 -17.08
CA ILE A 35 -14.35 -15.48 -17.25
C ILE A 35 -14.98 -16.18 -18.45
N VAL A 36 -14.16 -16.60 -19.40
CA VAL A 36 -14.58 -17.32 -20.60
C VAL A 36 -13.76 -18.60 -20.71
N VAL A 37 -14.43 -19.73 -20.92
CA VAL A 37 -13.74 -21.02 -21.11
C VAL A 37 -13.66 -21.30 -22.61
N LYS A 38 -12.44 -21.54 -23.12
CA LYS A 38 -12.21 -21.95 -24.51
C LYS A 38 -11.35 -23.19 -24.53
N LYS A 39 -11.87 -24.29 -25.12
CA LYS A 39 -11.19 -25.59 -25.18
C LYS A 39 -10.67 -26.04 -23.81
N GLU A 40 -11.56 -26.00 -22.81
CA GLU A 40 -11.28 -26.37 -21.40
C GLU A 40 -10.28 -25.47 -20.64
N ILE A 41 -9.72 -24.45 -21.28
CA ILE A 41 -8.84 -23.47 -20.63
C ILE A 41 -9.68 -22.27 -20.20
N PRO A 42 -9.68 -21.87 -18.92
CA PRO A 42 -10.30 -20.64 -18.47
C PRO A 42 -9.47 -19.43 -18.89
N TYR A 43 -10.14 -18.39 -19.36
CA TYR A 43 -9.57 -17.09 -19.67
C TYR A 43 -10.24 -16.02 -18.83
N LEU A 44 -9.45 -15.22 -18.13
CA LEU A 44 -9.87 -13.99 -17.48
C LEU A 44 -9.71 -12.84 -18.47
N ILE A 45 -10.82 -12.19 -18.80
CA ILE A 45 -10.88 -11.10 -19.77
C ILE A 45 -11.22 -9.81 -19.04
N PHE A 46 -10.43 -8.76 -19.25
CA PHE A 46 -10.75 -7.41 -18.81
C PHE A 46 -11.11 -6.54 -20.02
N ILE A 47 -12.29 -5.95 -19.99
CA ILE A 47 -12.75 -4.97 -20.97
C ILE A 47 -12.59 -3.60 -20.33
N VAL A 48 -11.65 -2.81 -20.86
CA VAL A 48 -11.33 -1.48 -20.36
C VAL A 48 -11.88 -0.46 -21.33
N GLU A 49 -12.86 0.31 -20.88
CA GLU A 49 -13.33 1.51 -21.58
C GLU A 49 -12.45 2.70 -21.20
N TYR A 50 -11.94 3.45 -22.17
CA TYR A 50 -11.04 4.58 -21.93
C TYR A 50 -11.22 5.72 -22.95
N LEU A 51 -10.73 6.90 -22.59
CA LEU A 51 -10.67 8.08 -23.45
C LEU A 51 -9.27 8.27 -24.04
N ASP A 52 -9.18 8.84 -25.26
CA ASP A 52 -7.92 9.02 -26.00
C ASP A 52 -6.98 10.06 -25.37
N SER A 53 -7.50 10.83 -24.40
CA SER A 53 -6.66 11.64 -23.53
C SER A 53 -5.87 10.71 -22.62
N LYS A 54 -4.52 10.76 -22.72
CA LYS A 54 -3.65 10.29 -21.62
C LYS A 54 -4.21 10.86 -20.32
N LYS A 55 -4.16 10.09 -19.22
CA LYS A 55 -4.47 10.64 -17.90
C LYS A 55 -3.72 11.98 -17.80
N GLY A 56 -4.45 13.09 -17.75
CA GLY A 56 -3.89 14.28 -17.12
C GLY A 56 -3.37 13.78 -15.78
N LYS A 57 -2.11 14.09 -15.44
CA LYS A 57 -1.51 13.70 -14.16
C LYS A 57 -2.64 13.79 -13.14
N HIS A 58 -3.08 12.66 -12.59
CA HIS A 58 -3.81 12.75 -11.33
C HIS A 58 -2.93 13.66 -10.50
N PRO A 59 -3.47 14.76 -9.91
CA PRO A 59 -2.67 15.56 -9.01
C PRO A 59 -2.00 14.53 -8.12
N ALA A 60 -0.68 14.44 -8.19
CA ALA A 60 0.08 13.51 -7.37
C ALA A 60 -0.53 13.74 -6.00
N ALA A 61 -1.16 12.70 -5.41
CA ALA A 61 -1.87 12.84 -4.14
C ALA A 61 -1.00 13.78 -3.31
N PRO A 62 -1.52 14.96 -2.91
CA PRO A 62 -0.70 16.09 -2.51
C PRO A 62 0.42 15.51 -1.67
N LYS A 63 1.69 15.81 -1.99
CA LYS A 63 2.82 15.31 -1.21
C LYS A 63 2.59 15.83 0.20
N ILE A 64 1.88 15.06 1.01
CA ILE A 64 1.58 15.38 2.39
C ILE A 64 2.95 15.31 3.01
N ASP A 65 3.48 16.47 3.37
CA ASP A 65 4.71 16.53 4.13
C ASP A 65 4.32 16.13 5.55
N TYR A 66 4.42 14.83 5.83
CA TYR A 66 4.05 14.28 7.14
C TYR A 66 4.93 14.86 8.26
N ARG A 67 6.00 15.59 7.92
CA ARG A 67 6.80 16.40 8.84
C ARG A 67 6.05 17.62 9.39
N GLU A 68 5.11 18.19 8.65
CA GLU A 68 4.26 19.30 9.13
C GLU A 68 2.99 18.80 9.83
N LYS A 69 2.60 17.55 9.58
CA LYS A 69 1.35 16.97 10.08
C LYS A 69 1.52 16.19 11.39
N LEU A 70 2.71 15.64 11.63
CA LEU A 70 3.03 14.83 12.80
C LEU A 70 3.90 15.64 13.77
N SER A 71 3.79 15.34 15.07
CA SER A 71 4.74 15.85 16.06
C SER A 71 6.16 15.33 15.75
N GLU A 72 7.21 15.94 16.29
CA GLU A 72 8.58 15.47 16.08
C GLU A 72 8.77 14.02 16.55
N GLU A 73 8.14 13.66 17.68
CA GLU A 73 8.13 12.29 18.20
C GLU A 73 7.43 11.30 17.25
N ASP A 74 6.25 11.67 16.77
CA ASP A 74 5.49 10.85 15.82
C ASP A 74 6.23 10.72 14.47
N PHE A 75 6.94 11.76 14.06
CA PHE A 75 7.73 11.76 12.84
C PHE A 75 8.92 10.79 12.92
N ILE A 76 9.57 10.68 14.08
CA ILE A 76 10.65 9.70 14.29
C ILE A 76 10.12 8.27 14.11
N ILE A 77 8.96 7.96 14.71
CA ILE A 77 8.32 6.64 14.61
C ILE A 77 7.89 6.38 13.16
N PHE A 78 7.29 7.38 12.50
CA PHE A 78 6.90 7.31 11.10
C PHE A 78 8.09 7.03 10.17
N SER A 79 9.25 7.65 10.43
CA SER A 79 10.48 7.41 9.66
C SER A 79 10.95 5.96 9.80
N GLN A 80 10.96 5.42 11.03
CA GLN A 80 11.34 4.02 11.27
C GLN A 80 10.40 3.04 10.56
N LEU A 81 9.08 3.28 10.63
CA LEU A 81 8.10 2.47 9.91
C LEU A 81 8.31 2.52 8.38
N ARG A 82 8.76 3.66 7.86
CA ARG A 82 9.06 3.82 6.43
C ARG A 82 10.28 3.01 6.00
N ASP A 83 11.29 2.95 6.85
CA ASP A 83 12.51 2.16 6.60
C ASP A 83 12.21 0.66 6.70
N LEU A 84 11.45 0.24 7.71
CA LEU A 84 10.96 -1.13 7.83
C LEU A 84 10.17 -1.55 6.58
N ARG A 85 9.25 -0.69 6.12
CA ARG A 85 8.46 -0.94 4.91
C ARG A 85 9.36 -1.14 3.69
N LYS A 86 10.40 -0.32 3.54
CA LYS A 86 11.34 -0.43 2.42
C LYS A 86 12.06 -1.77 2.45
N SER A 87 12.59 -2.16 3.61
CA SER A 87 13.26 -3.45 3.78
C SER A 87 12.36 -4.64 3.46
N LEU A 88 11.10 -4.63 3.94
CA LEU A 88 10.14 -5.69 3.67
C LEU A 88 9.74 -5.75 2.19
N ALA A 89 9.55 -4.59 1.56
CA ALA A 89 9.23 -4.49 0.14
C ALA A 89 10.38 -5.02 -0.74
N GLU A 90 11.63 -4.67 -0.41
CA GLU A 90 12.82 -5.19 -1.09
C GLU A 90 12.97 -6.70 -0.90
N LYS A 91 12.75 -7.21 0.32
CA LYS A 91 12.82 -8.63 0.63
C LYS A 91 11.81 -9.48 -0.15
N ASP A 92 10.58 -8.99 -0.30
CA ASP A 92 9.49 -9.70 -0.98
C ASP A 92 9.41 -9.35 -2.47
N GLY A 93 10.29 -8.48 -2.99
CA GLY A 93 10.29 -8.06 -4.39
C GLY A 93 9.05 -7.28 -4.82
N VAL A 94 8.35 -6.66 -3.86
CA VAL A 94 7.10 -5.93 -4.11
C VAL A 94 7.32 -4.41 -4.02
N PRO A 95 6.50 -3.59 -4.68
CA PRO A 95 6.57 -2.14 -4.49
C PRO A 95 6.27 -1.73 -3.04
N VAL A 96 6.94 -0.70 -2.51
CA VAL A 96 6.77 -0.23 -1.12
C VAL A 96 5.32 0.05 -0.73
N TYR A 97 4.52 0.60 -1.65
CA TYR A 97 3.11 0.90 -1.40
C TYR A 97 2.23 -0.35 -1.27
N ALA A 98 2.71 -1.50 -1.76
CA ALA A 98 2.01 -2.78 -1.64
C ALA A 98 2.01 -3.31 -0.20
N VAL A 99 3.06 -2.98 0.57
CA VAL A 99 3.16 -3.29 2.00
C VAL A 99 2.18 -2.39 2.79
N PHE A 100 2.47 -1.10 2.91
CA PHE A 100 1.58 -0.09 3.50
C PHE A 100 1.73 1.27 2.80
N THR A 101 0.65 2.03 2.65
CA THR A 101 0.73 3.39 2.10
C THR A 101 1.25 4.38 3.15
N ASN A 102 1.76 5.55 2.74
CA ASN A 102 2.19 6.57 3.70
C ASN A 102 1.04 7.02 4.62
N ALA A 103 -0.20 7.08 4.09
CA ALA A 103 -1.38 7.41 4.89
C ALA A 103 -1.66 6.34 5.96
N GLN A 104 -1.46 5.06 5.62
CA GLN A 104 -1.62 3.95 6.56
C GLN A 104 -0.55 4.01 7.66
N LEU A 105 0.72 4.27 7.30
CA LEU A 105 1.79 4.44 8.28
C LEU A 105 1.53 5.63 9.21
N ALA A 106 1.05 6.75 8.68
CA ALA A 106 0.69 7.91 9.50
C ALA A 106 -0.46 7.59 10.46
N GLN A 107 -1.51 6.89 10.00
CA GLN A 107 -2.60 6.44 10.86
C GLN A 107 -2.12 5.46 11.94
N MET A 108 -1.15 4.58 11.65
CA MET A 108 -0.57 3.70 12.67
C MET A 108 0.05 4.47 13.83
N VAL A 109 0.74 5.57 13.51
CA VAL A 109 1.38 6.45 14.51
C VAL A 109 0.33 7.29 15.24
N GLU A 110 -0.57 7.96 14.50
CA GLU A 110 -1.64 8.81 15.07
C GLU A 110 -2.54 8.01 16.04
N MET A 111 -2.88 6.76 15.70
CA MET A 111 -3.72 5.89 16.52
C MET A 111 -2.93 5.03 17.52
N ARG A 112 -1.59 5.16 17.56
CA ARG A 112 -0.69 4.36 18.41
C ARG A 112 -0.98 2.85 18.35
N ILE A 113 -1.10 2.33 17.13
CA ILE A 113 -1.48 0.92 16.89
C ILE A 113 -0.40 -0.03 17.40
N ASN A 114 -0.76 -0.90 18.33
CA ASN A 114 0.14 -1.87 18.98
C ASN A 114 -0.39 -3.31 18.94
N ASN A 115 -1.41 -3.58 18.13
CA ASN A 115 -2.03 -4.90 18.01
C ASN A 115 -2.70 -5.06 16.64
N ARG A 116 -3.02 -6.32 16.29
CA ARG A 116 -3.63 -6.67 14.99
C ARG A 116 -5.00 -6.05 14.80
N GLN A 117 -5.81 -5.96 15.85
CA GLN A 117 -7.15 -5.37 15.76
C GLN A 117 -7.08 -3.88 15.37
N GLY A 118 -6.09 -3.18 15.90
CA GLY A 118 -5.80 -1.80 15.53
C GLY A 118 -5.37 -1.63 14.07
N LEU A 119 -4.61 -2.57 13.51
CA LEU A 119 -4.28 -2.56 12.09
C LEU A 119 -5.52 -2.72 11.20
N PHE A 120 -6.49 -3.54 11.61
CA PHE A 120 -7.75 -3.70 10.89
C PHE A 120 -8.63 -2.46 10.90
N SER A 121 -8.48 -1.59 11.90
CA SER A 121 -9.20 -0.31 11.97
C SER A 121 -8.71 0.71 10.94
N ILE A 122 -7.54 0.50 10.33
CA ILE A 122 -6.96 1.42 9.34
C ILE A 122 -7.62 1.19 7.97
N GLN A 123 -8.10 2.28 7.37
CA GLN A 123 -8.79 2.20 6.08
C GLN A 123 -7.86 1.64 4.98
N GLY A 124 -8.32 0.59 4.30
CA GLY A 124 -7.58 -0.05 3.20
C GLY A 124 -6.48 -1.01 3.65
N VAL A 125 -6.41 -1.37 4.93
CA VAL A 125 -5.62 -2.49 5.44
C VAL A 125 -6.50 -3.74 5.45
N GLY A 126 -6.11 -4.75 4.69
CA GLY A 126 -6.82 -6.03 4.60
C GLY A 126 -6.05 -7.17 5.24
N GLU A 127 -6.71 -8.32 5.43
CA GLU A 127 -6.16 -9.51 6.09
C GLU A 127 -4.83 -9.98 5.49
N SER A 128 -4.66 -9.92 4.17
CA SER A 128 -3.43 -10.35 3.50
C SER A 128 -2.20 -9.54 3.95
N LYS A 129 -2.36 -8.22 4.14
CA LYS A 129 -1.29 -7.33 4.61
C LYS A 129 -0.99 -7.55 6.09
N VAL A 130 -2.03 -7.67 6.91
CA VAL A 130 -1.90 -7.91 8.36
C VAL A 130 -1.28 -9.28 8.63
N GLY A 131 -1.67 -10.31 7.88
CA GLY A 131 -1.13 -11.66 8.04
C GLY A 131 0.35 -11.76 7.66
N LYS A 132 0.79 -11.06 6.62
CA LYS A 132 2.19 -11.09 6.18
C LYS A 132 3.12 -10.14 6.91
N TYR A 133 2.67 -8.89 7.12
CA TYR A 133 3.53 -7.82 7.63
C TYR A 133 3.10 -7.31 9.00
N GLY A 134 1.88 -7.61 9.44
CA GLY A 134 1.29 -6.99 10.64
C GLY A 134 2.12 -7.20 11.89
N ASP A 135 2.62 -8.41 12.14
CA ASP A 135 3.41 -8.71 13.34
C ASP A 135 4.69 -7.87 13.40
N THR A 136 5.45 -7.81 12.30
CA THR A 136 6.70 -7.01 12.24
C THR A 136 6.43 -5.52 12.49
N PHE A 137 5.33 -4.98 11.97
CA PHE A 137 4.96 -3.59 12.21
C PHE A 137 4.48 -3.35 13.65
N ILE A 138 3.72 -4.29 14.22
CA ILE A 138 3.25 -4.22 15.60
C ILE A 138 4.44 -4.26 16.57
N ASP A 139 5.42 -5.13 16.33
CA ASP A 139 6.60 -5.26 17.16
C ASP A 139 7.40 -3.95 17.18
N LEU A 140 7.65 -3.35 16.00
CA LEU A 140 8.32 -2.05 15.91
C LEU A 140 7.51 -0.94 16.59
N CYS A 141 6.19 -0.89 16.36
CA CYS A 141 5.33 0.09 17.04
C CYS A 141 5.40 -0.06 18.57
N ARG A 142 5.35 -1.29 19.09
CA ARG A 142 5.44 -1.57 20.52
C ARG A 142 6.79 -1.10 21.08
N GLU A 143 7.89 -1.43 20.42
CA GLU A 143 9.23 -1.01 20.80
C GLU A 143 9.32 0.52 20.86
N MET A 144 8.93 1.19 19.78
CA MET A 144 8.99 2.64 19.67
C MET A 144 8.09 3.37 20.67
N PHE A 145 6.86 2.88 20.91
CA PHE A 145 5.96 3.49 21.89
C PHE A 145 6.39 3.21 23.33
N SER A 146 7.07 2.09 23.59
CA SER A 146 7.61 1.77 24.93
C SER A 146 8.90 2.54 25.25
N GLY A 147 9.79 2.72 24.26
CA GLY A 147 11.07 3.42 24.43
C GLY A 147 10.94 4.92 24.70
N LEU A 148 9.76 5.51 24.49
CA LEU A 148 9.46 6.90 24.86
C LEU A 148 9.10 7.07 26.35
N ALA A 149 8.82 5.99 27.08
CA ALA A 149 8.52 6.06 28.51
C ALA A 149 9.77 6.25 29.39
N ASP A 150 10.97 5.95 28.86
CA ASP A 150 12.21 5.97 29.63
C ASP A 150 13.04 7.26 29.49
N THR A 151 12.75 8.10 28.50
CA THR A 151 13.58 9.30 28.20
C THR A 151 13.34 10.49 29.16
N HIS A 152 12.33 10.43 30.04
CA HIS A 152 12.04 11.52 30.99
C HIS A 152 12.68 11.35 32.39
N LYS A 153 13.58 10.39 32.62
CA LYS A 153 14.19 10.18 33.95
C LYS A 153 15.59 10.78 34.17
N GLU A 154 16.25 11.38 33.18
CA GLU A 154 17.65 11.85 33.35
C GLU A 154 17.88 13.37 33.40
N GLU A 155 16.85 14.22 33.42
CA GLU A 155 17.01 15.69 33.58
C GLU A 155 16.49 16.27 34.91
N THR A 156 16.48 15.47 35.99
CA THR A 156 16.35 16.03 37.35
C THR A 156 17.20 15.27 38.33
N ILE A 157 18.53 15.40 38.25
CA ILE A 157 19.38 15.42 39.44
C ILE A 157 20.42 16.53 39.24
N ARG A 158 20.42 17.41 40.24
CA ARG A 158 21.31 18.56 40.44
C ARG A 158 22.79 18.19 40.49
#